data_AF-A0A7V2CKW1-F1
#
_entry.id   AF-A0A7V2CKW1-F1
#
_cell.length_a   1.000
_cell.length_b   1.000
_cell.length_c   1.000
_cell.angle_alpha   90.00
_cell.angle_beta   90.00
_cell.angle_gamma   90.00
#
_symmetry.space_group_name_H-M   'P 1'
#
loop_
_entity.id
_entity.type
_entity.pdbx_description
1 polymer ?
#
loop_
_entity_poly.entity_id
_entity_poly.type
_entity_poly.pdbx_seq_one_letter_code
_entity_poly.pdbx_strand_id
1 'polypeptide(L)'
;MRKLIVSLFLAGLAATWAAPVSRAGELSGTLTPEEVVRRAAQRMNAIADHTTAAMRQLTTECIRRIEELQSQGRQEEAIALARRCIHQLHEMAAQGIERVMAVAREAHHLLEQMQAGPEYHLAVERAKEMNVGRIRHTLERSVRAIRAALEEGAA
;
A
#
# COMPACT_ATOMS: atom_id res chain seq x y z
N MET A 1 -9.22 -34.43 11.08
CA MET A 1 -7.97 -33.67 10.85
C MET A 1 -8.07 -32.84 9.56
N ARG A 2 -8.80 -31.72 9.55
CA ARG A 2 -9.05 -30.94 8.31
C ARG A 2 -9.28 -29.43 8.56
N LYS A 3 -8.63 -28.86 9.58
CA LYS A 3 -8.79 -27.44 9.98
C LYS A 3 -7.51 -26.58 9.91
N LEU A 4 -6.39 -27.12 9.40
CA LEU A 4 -5.08 -26.44 9.50
C LEU A 4 -4.54 -25.81 8.21
N ILE A 5 -5.23 -25.95 7.06
CA ILE A 5 -4.65 -25.54 5.76
C ILE A 5 -4.98 -24.08 5.39
N VAL A 6 -6.05 -23.49 5.94
CA VAL A 6 -6.50 -22.14 5.52
C VAL A 6 -5.70 -20.99 6.16
N SER A 7 -5.01 -21.24 7.30
CA SER A 7 -4.26 -20.20 8.02
C SER A 7 -2.84 -19.95 7.49
N LEU A 8 -2.27 -20.83 6.68
CA LEU A 8 -0.85 -20.74 6.29
C LEU A 8 -0.59 -19.77 5.11
N PHE A 9 -1.58 -19.50 4.26
CA PHE A 9 -1.36 -18.68 3.05
C PHE A 9 -1.56 -17.18 3.24
N LEU A 10 -2.42 -16.75 4.17
CA LEU A 10 -2.50 -15.32 4.55
C LEU A 10 -1.22 -14.88 5.30
N ALA A 11 -0.59 -15.78 6.05
CA ALA A 11 0.72 -15.55 6.66
C ALA A 11 1.85 -15.47 5.61
N GLY A 12 1.76 -16.23 4.52
CA GLY A 12 2.73 -16.18 3.41
C GLY A 12 2.66 -14.86 2.62
N LEU A 13 1.46 -14.32 2.39
CA LEU A 13 1.27 -12.99 1.80
C LEU A 13 1.64 -11.86 2.75
N ALA A 14 1.58 -12.07 4.07
CA ALA A 14 2.03 -11.09 5.04
C ALA A 14 3.56 -10.88 5.02
N ALA A 15 4.33 -11.91 4.65
CA ALA A 15 5.78 -11.91 4.72
C ALA A 15 6.48 -11.16 3.55
N THR A 16 5.81 -10.92 2.42
CA THR A 16 6.47 -10.42 1.21
C THR A 16 6.42 -8.91 1.01
N TRP A 17 5.46 -8.21 1.60
CA TRP A 17 5.33 -6.75 1.47
C TRP A 17 6.04 -5.96 2.60
N ALA A 18 6.36 -6.64 3.69
CA ALA A 18 7.23 -6.13 4.76
C ALA A 18 8.72 -6.14 4.37
N ALA A 19 9.07 -6.65 3.18
CA ALA A 19 10.42 -6.57 2.68
C ALA A 19 10.88 -5.10 2.68
N PRO A 20 12.01 -4.78 3.33
CA PRO A 20 12.58 -3.46 3.23
C PRO A 20 12.82 -3.21 1.74
N VAL A 21 12.25 -2.13 1.20
CA VAL A 21 12.76 -1.59 -0.06
C VAL A 21 14.21 -1.26 0.27
N SER A 22 15.11 -2.11 -0.23
CA SER A 22 16.55 -2.05 -0.04
C SER A 22 17.02 -0.61 -0.08
N ARG A 23 17.98 -0.27 0.80
CA ARG A 23 18.79 0.96 0.81
C ARG A 23 19.13 1.40 -0.62
N ALA A 24 18.22 2.09 -1.29
CA ALA A 24 18.44 2.68 -2.58
C ALA A 24 19.04 4.05 -2.31
N GLY A 25 20.34 4.03 -2.06
CA GLY A 25 21.19 5.19 -1.86
C GLY A 25 20.97 5.86 -0.52
N GLU A 26 21.98 5.79 0.35
CA GLU A 26 22.25 6.95 1.19
C GLU A 26 22.28 8.18 0.27
N LEU A 27 21.70 9.27 0.76
CA LEU A 27 21.84 10.60 0.16
C LEU A 27 23.29 11.08 0.39
N SER A 28 24.28 10.28 -0.02
CA SER A 28 25.72 10.56 0.09
C SER A 28 26.30 10.94 -1.28
N GLY A 29 27.18 11.94 -1.25
CA GLY A 29 27.58 12.75 -2.39
C GLY A 29 27.08 14.20 -2.26
N THR A 30 27.71 15.15 -2.93
CA THR A 30 27.23 16.55 -3.00
C THR A 30 25.89 16.56 -3.73
N LEU A 31 24.79 16.54 -2.97
CA LEU A 31 23.44 16.60 -3.52
C LEU A 31 23.09 18.04 -3.83
N THR A 32 22.48 18.27 -4.98
CA THR A 32 21.78 19.54 -5.25
C THR A 32 20.33 19.43 -4.78
N PRO A 33 19.63 20.55 -4.52
CA PRO A 33 18.22 20.52 -4.15
C PRO A 33 17.35 19.73 -5.15
N GLU A 34 17.63 19.87 -6.46
CA GLU A 34 16.95 19.12 -7.53
C GLU A 34 17.12 17.60 -7.35
N GLU A 35 18.33 17.17 -7.02
CA GLU A 35 18.66 15.75 -6.85
C GLU A 35 17.96 15.16 -5.61
N VAL A 36 17.83 15.93 -4.53
CA VAL A 36 17.04 15.56 -3.35
C VAL A 36 15.57 15.36 -3.75
N VAL A 37 14.97 16.34 -4.43
CA VAL A 37 13.56 16.25 -4.89
C VAL A 37 13.36 15.04 -5.79
N ARG A 38 14.25 14.84 -6.78
CA ARG A 38 14.17 13.74 -7.74
C ARG A 38 14.23 12.38 -7.05
N ARG A 39 15.17 12.17 -6.13
CA ARG A 39 15.32 10.91 -5.38
C ARG A 39 14.16 10.68 -4.42
N ALA A 40 13.68 11.72 -3.74
CA ALA A 40 12.51 11.64 -2.87
C ALA A 40 11.26 11.22 -3.65
N ALA A 41 10.99 11.85 -4.80
CA ALA A 41 9.89 11.48 -5.69
C ALA A 41 9.99 10.02 -6.17
N GLN A 42 11.18 9.57 -6.58
CA GLN A 42 11.40 8.18 -6.99
C GLN A 42 11.14 7.18 -5.84
N ARG A 43 11.61 7.47 -4.63
CA ARG A 43 11.36 6.63 -3.44
C ARG A 43 9.87 6.59 -3.08
N MET A 44 9.18 7.72 -3.11
CA MET A 44 7.73 7.78 -2.84
C MET A 44 6.93 7.00 -3.90
N ASN A 45 7.29 7.13 -5.18
CA ASN A 45 6.68 6.38 -6.27
C ASN A 45 6.86 4.87 -6.05
N ALA A 46 8.08 4.41 -5.77
CA ALA A 46 8.36 3.00 -5.53
C ALA A 46 7.56 2.42 -4.35
N ILE A 47 7.42 3.18 -3.25
CA ILE A 47 6.59 2.78 -2.11
C ILE A 47 5.14 2.62 -2.54
N ALA A 48 4.56 3.63 -3.19
CA ALA A 48 3.17 3.58 -3.59
C ALA A 48 2.90 2.54 -4.70
N ASP A 49 3.83 2.29 -5.62
CA ASP A 49 3.71 1.22 -6.62
C ASP A 49 3.64 -0.14 -5.95
N HIS A 50 4.58 -0.41 -5.04
CA HIS A 50 4.62 -1.65 -4.29
C HIS A 50 3.37 -1.83 -3.41
N THR A 51 2.96 -0.82 -2.65
CA THR A 51 1.76 -0.87 -1.80
C THR A 51 0.51 -1.11 -2.64
N THR A 52 0.34 -0.41 -3.77
CA THR A 52 -0.85 -0.57 -4.62
C THR A 52 -0.88 -1.91 -5.35
N ALA A 53 0.27 -2.42 -5.79
CA ALA A 53 0.36 -3.77 -6.36
C ALA A 53 -0.03 -4.84 -5.34
N ALA A 54 0.50 -4.75 -4.12
CA ALA A 54 0.18 -5.70 -3.05
C ALA A 54 -1.30 -5.64 -2.65
N MET A 55 -1.89 -4.45 -2.55
CA MET A 55 -3.34 -4.30 -2.30
C MET A 55 -4.17 -4.94 -3.41
N ARG A 56 -3.79 -4.77 -4.69
CA ARG A 56 -4.48 -5.39 -5.83
C ARG A 56 -4.41 -6.92 -5.78
N GLN A 57 -3.24 -7.48 -5.49
CA GLN A 57 -3.06 -8.93 -5.34
C GLN A 57 -3.94 -9.49 -4.22
N LEU A 58 -3.93 -8.85 -3.04
CA LEU A 58 -4.80 -9.23 -1.93
C LEU A 58 -6.27 -9.15 -2.32
N THR A 59 -6.68 -8.08 -3.02
CA THR A 59 -8.06 -7.90 -3.48
C THR A 59 -8.51 -9.05 -4.37
N THR A 60 -7.72 -9.40 -5.39
CA THR A 60 -8.04 -10.49 -6.32
C THR A 60 -8.17 -11.83 -5.61
N GLU A 61 -7.25 -12.16 -4.71
CA GLU A 61 -7.31 -13.42 -3.96
C GLU A 61 -8.51 -13.46 -2.99
N CYS A 62 -8.81 -12.33 -2.34
CA CYS A 62 -9.97 -12.23 -1.46
C CYS A 62 -11.28 -12.42 -2.21
N ILE A 63 -11.46 -11.79 -3.38
CA ILE A 63 -12.66 -11.95 -4.21
C ILE A 63 -12.82 -13.42 -4.65
N ARG A 64 -11.78 -14.01 -5.25
CA ARG A 64 -11.79 -15.41 -5.69
C ARG A 64 -12.25 -16.36 -4.57
N ARG A 65 -11.77 -16.12 -3.35
CA ARG A 65 -12.04 -16.99 -2.20
C ARG A 65 -13.39 -16.70 -1.54
N ILE A 66 -13.90 -15.48 -1.65
CA ILE A 66 -15.29 -15.13 -1.27
C ILE A 66 -16.26 -15.88 -2.19
N GLU A 67 -16.07 -15.80 -3.50
CA GLU A 67 -16.88 -16.51 -4.50
C GLU A 67 -16.85 -18.02 -4.28
N GLU A 68 -15.66 -18.58 -4.01
CA GLU A 68 -15.50 -20.00 -3.68
C GLU A 68 -16.32 -20.40 -2.44
N LEU A 69 -16.27 -19.60 -1.36
CA LEU A 69 -17.04 -19.87 -0.15
C LEU A 69 -18.56 -19.73 -0.38
N GLN A 70 -19.00 -18.76 -1.17
CA GLN A 70 -20.42 -18.59 -1.52
C GLN A 70 -20.94 -19.76 -2.34
N SER A 71 -20.17 -20.26 -3.32
CA SER A 71 -20.55 -21.44 -4.12
C SER A 71 -20.70 -22.72 -3.28
N GLN A 72 -20.06 -22.76 -2.10
CA GLN A 72 -20.15 -23.86 -1.13
C GLN A 72 -21.28 -23.64 -0.10
N GLY A 73 -22.06 -22.55 -0.19
CA GLY A 73 -23.09 -22.17 0.78
C GLY A 73 -22.54 -21.66 2.12
N ARG A 74 -21.25 -21.28 2.19
CA ARG A 74 -20.55 -20.90 3.44
C ARG A 74 -20.55 -19.38 3.64
N GLN A 75 -21.73 -18.79 3.71
CA GLN A 75 -21.90 -17.34 3.66
C GLN A 75 -21.29 -16.60 4.86
N GLU A 76 -21.42 -17.13 6.08
CA GLU A 76 -20.80 -16.52 7.28
C GLU A 76 -19.27 -16.46 7.17
N GLU A 77 -18.66 -17.49 6.58
CA GLU A 77 -17.21 -17.56 6.41
C GLU A 77 -16.73 -16.60 5.32
N ALA A 78 -17.52 -16.42 4.25
CA ALA A 78 -17.26 -15.42 3.21
C ALA A 78 -17.29 -14.00 3.79
N ILE A 79 -18.30 -13.67 4.62
CA ILE A 79 -18.41 -12.39 5.32
C ILE A 79 -17.21 -12.17 6.25
N ALA A 80 -16.84 -13.18 7.04
CA ALA A 80 -15.70 -13.11 7.93
C ALA A 80 -14.38 -12.90 7.18
N LEU A 81 -14.21 -13.55 6.01
CA LEU A 81 -13.06 -13.36 5.14
C LEU A 81 -12.98 -11.95 4.58
N ALA A 82 -14.08 -11.43 4.03
CA ALA A 82 -14.14 -10.08 3.48
C ALA A 82 -13.76 -9.01 4.52
N ARG A 83 -14.26 -9.14 5.76
CA ARG A 83 -13.89 -8.23 6.86
C ARG A 83 -12.39 -8.25 7.14
N ARG A 84 -11.77 -9.43 7.20
CA ARG A 84 -10.32 -9.56 7.38
C ARG A 84 -9.54 -8.94 6.23
N CYS A 85 -9.96 -9.19 4.99
CA CYS A 85 -9.33 -8.61 3.81
C CYS A 85 -9.40 -7.08 3.80
N ILE A 86 -10.56 -6.50 4.11
CA ILE A 86 -10.73 -5.04 4.20
C ILE A 86 -9.83 -4.46 5.30
N HIS A 87 -9.78 -5.09 6.46
CA HIS A 87 -8.89 -4.65 7.55
C HIS A 87 -7.42 -4.67 7.12
N GLN A 88 -6.96 -5.75 6.51
CA GLN A 88 -5.59 -5.87 6.02
C GLN A 88 -5.26 -4.85 4.92
N LEU A 89 -6.21 -4.54 4.01
CA LEU A 89 -6.04 -3.47 3.02
C LEU A 89 -5.82 -2.10 3.70
N HIS A 90 -6.58 -1.80 4.76
CA HIS A 90 -6.41 -0.56 5.52
C HIS A 90 -5.03 -0.50 6.20
N GLU A 91 -4.56 -1.60 6.79
CA GLU A 91 -3.22 -1.66 7.40
C GLU A 91 -2.13 -1.44 6.35
N MET A 92 -2.22 -2.11 5.21
CA MET A 92 -1.27 -1.94 4.10
C MET A 92 -1.23 -0.51 3.57
N ALA A 93 -2.39 0.12 3.41
CA ALA A 93 -2.51 1.50 2.97
C ALA A 93 -1.91 2.47 4.01
N ALA A 94 -2.21 2.27 5.30
CA ALA A 94 -1.69 3.10 6.39
C ALA A 94 -0.15 3.05 6.44
N GLN A 95 0.44 1.85 6.39
CA GLN A 95 1.89 1.68 6.38
C GLN A 95 2.54 2.26 5.11
N GLY A 96 1.92 2.07 3.94
CA GLY A 96 2.41 2.68 2.70
C GLY A 96 2.42 4.21 2.76
N ILE A 97 1.35 4.82 3.28
CA ILE A 97 1.24 6.26 3.49
C ILE A 97 2.30 6.74 4.49
N GLU A 98 2.45 6.06 5.63
CA GLU A 98 3.45 6.41 6.64
C GLU A 98 4.87 6.44 6.05
N ARG A 99 5.22 5.45 5.22
CA ARG A 99 6.51 5.39 4.54
C ARG A 99 6.69 6.52 3.52
N VAL A 100 5.67 6.86 2.74
CA VAL A 100 5.69 8.03 1.83
C VAL A 100 5.92 9.32 2.64
N MET A 101 5.19 9.49 3.74
CA MET A 101 5.33 10.66 4.62
C MET A 101 6.73 10.74 5.26
N ALA A 102 7.33 9.60 5.62
CA ALA A 102 8.69 9.56 6.14
C ALA A 102 9.72 10.04 5.12
N VAL A 103 9.61 9.61 3.85
CA VAL A 103 10.48 10.08 2.76
C VAL A 103 10.32 11.58 2.53
N ALA A 104 9.09 12.10 2.56
CA ALA A 104 8.84 13.54 2.41
C ALA A 104 9.48 14.35 3.55
N ARG A 105 9.35 13.90 4.81
CA ARG A 105 9.99 14.54 5.97
C ARG A 105 11.52 14.55 5.85
N GLU A 106 12.11 13.43 5.45
CA GLU A 106 13.55 13.31 5.22
C GLU A 106 14.02 14.30 4.15
N ALA A 107 13.30 14.39 3.03
CA ALA A 107 13.62 15.32 1.95
C ALA A 107 13.50 16.79 2.38
N HIS A 108 12.43 17.16 3.10
CA HIS A 108 12.28 18.52 3.63
C HIS A 108 13.40 18.91 4.58
N HIS A 109 13.79 18.00 5.47
CA HIS A 109 14.88 18.27 6.40
C HIS A 109 16.20 18.55 5.67
N LEU A 110 16.50 17.81 4.61
CA LEU A 110 17.71 18.05 3.81
C LEU A 110 17.64 19.36 3.03
N LEU A 111 16.49 19.67 2.44
CA LEU A 111 16.29 20.95 1.75
C LEU A 111 16.43 22.15 2.70
N GLU A 112 15.96 22.03 3.94
CA GLU A 112 16.17 23.03 5.00
C GLU A 112 17.67 23.21 5.31
N GLN A 113 18.42 22.12 5.53
CA GLN A 113 19.86 22.18 5.79
C GLN A 113 20.63 22.83 4.64
N MET A 114 20.16 22.66 3.41
CA MET A 114 20.74 23.24 2.21
C MET A 114 20.30 24.69 1.96
N GLN A 115 19.38 25.24 2.77
CA GLN A 115 18.75 26.55 2.53
C GLN A 115 18.13 26.64 1.13
N ALA A 116 17.52 25.54 0.67
CA ALA A 116 16.90 25.47 -0.64
C ALA A 116 15.66 26.39 -0.74
N GLY A 117 15.36 26.86 -1.95
CA GLY A 117 14.19 27.68 -2.20
C GLY A 117 12.85 26.95 -1.93
N PRO A 118 11.77 27.69 -1.66
CA PRO A 118 10.45 27.12 -1.35
C PRO A 118 9.88 26.25 -2.48
N GLU A 119 10.31 26.45 -3.73
CA GLU A 119 9.92 25.66 -4.89
C GLU A 119 10.28 24.17 -4.74
N TYR A 120 11.38 23.84 -4.07
CA TYR A 120 11.79 22.45 -3.84
C TYR A 120 10.91 21.77 -2.79
N HIS A 121 10.53 22.50 -1.74
CA HIS A 121 9.59 22.02 -0.73
C HIS A 121 8.22 21.74 -1.37
N LEU A 122 7.71 22.67 -2.18
CA LEU A 122 6.45 22.48 -2.90
C LEU A 122 6.49 21.27 -3.84
N ALA A 123 7.63 21.00 -4.47
CA ALA A 123 7.79 19.83 -5.33
C ALA A 123 7.72 18.51 -4.54
N VAL A 124 8.36 18.43 -3.36
CA VAL A 124 8.25 17.27 -2.46
C VAL A 124 6.81 17.06 -2.00
N GLU A 125 6.14 18.13 -1.59
CA GLU A 125 4.75 18.08 -1.12
C GLU A 125 3.79 17.58 -2.21
N ARG A 126 3.92 18.07 -3.44
CA ARG A 126 3.11 17.58 -4.58
C ARG A 126 3.35 16.09 -4.85
N ALA A 127 4.60 15.64 -4.81
CA ALA A 127 4.93 14.23 -5.00
C ALA A 127 4.36 13.34 -3.87
N LYS A 128 4.40 13.83 -2.64
CA LYS A 128 3.78 13.18 -1.46
C LYS A 128 2.27 13.05 -1.63
N GLU A 129 1.58 14.16 -1.92
CA GLU A 129 0.13 14.19 -2.10
C GLU A 129 -0.34 13.26 -3.22
N MET A 130 0.36 13.25 -4.35
CA MET A 130 0.08 12.37 -5.48
C MET A 130 0.15 10.89 -5.07
N ASN A 131 1.22 10.49 -4.37
CA ASN A 131 1.42 9.10 -3.96
C ASN A 131 0.45 8.66 -2.86
N VAL A 132 0.19 9.52 -1.87
CA VAL A 132 -0.84 9.27 -0.85
C VAL A 132 -2.22 9.15 -1.49
N GLY A 133 -2.56 10.04 -2.41
CA GLY A 133 -3.81 10.00 -3.17
C GLY A 133 -3.97 8.69 -3.94
N ARG A 134 -2.90 8.22 -4.61
CA ARG A 134 -2.88 6.94 -5.33
C ARG A 134 -3.12 5.73 -4.43
N ILE A 135 -2.50 5.70 -3.25
CA ILE A 135 -2.73 4.62 -2.26
C ILE A 135 -4.18 4.64 -1.79
N ARG A 136 -4.70 5.81 -1.38
CA ARG A 136 -6.10 5.96 -0.91
C ARG A 136 -7.11 5.55 -1.98
N HIS A 137 -6.93 6.03 -3.20
CA HIS A 137 -7.80 5.68 -4.32
C HIS A 137 -7.82 4.16 -4.59
N THR A 138 -6.66 3.52 -4.51
CA THR A 138 -6.57 2.05 -4.69
C THR A 138 -7.26 1.31 -3.55
N LEU A 139 -7.05 1.72 -2.30
CA LEU A 139 -7.74 1.17 -1.14
C LEU A 139 -9.27 1.25 -1.30
N GLU A 140 -9.80 2.42 -1.63
CA GLU A 140 -11.24 2.61 -1.82
C GLU A 140 -11.81 1.71 -2.92
N ARG A 141 -11.08 1.60 -4.04
CA ARG A 141 -11.47 0.70 -5.14
C ARG A 141 -11.47 -0.76 -4.71
N SER A 142 -10.43 -1.19 -3.99
CA SER A 142 -10.30 -2.55 -3.48
C SER A 142 -11.40 -2.91 -2.47
N VAL A 143 -11.71 -2.01 -1.54
CA VAL A 143 -12.80 -2.20 -0.57
C VAL A 143 -14.15 -2.30 -1.27
N ARG A 144 -14.43 -1.44 -2.26
CA ARG A 144 -15.65 -1.52 -3.06
C ARG A 144 -15.76 -2.85 -3.80
N ALA A 145 -14.68 -3.32 -4.41
CA ALA A 145 -14.67 -4.59 -5.15
C ALA A 145 -14.96 -5.79 -4.23
N ILE A 146 -14.36 -5.84 -3.03
CA ILE A 146 -14.63 -6.90 -2.05
C ILE A 146 -16.09 -6.87 -1.56
N ARG A 147 -16.66 -5.69 -1.36
CA ARG A 147 -18.07 -5.55 -0.96
C ARG A 147 -19.02 -6.00 -2.05
N ALA A 148 -18.76 -5.62 -3.30
CA ALA A 148 -19.56 -6.04 -4.45
C ALA A 148 -19.59 -7.57 -4.59
N ALA A 149 -18.44 -8.24 -4.44
CA ALA A 149 -18.35 -9.71 -4.50
C ALA A 149 -19.23 -10.39 -3.42
N LEU A 150 -19.38 -9.79 -2.23
CA LEU A 150 -20.29 -10.31 -1.21
C LEU A 150 -21.77 -10.17 -1.58
N GLU A 151 -22.13 -9.08 -2.26
CA GLU A 151 -23.52 -8.77 -2.65
C GLU A 151 -23.98 -9.66 -3.81
N GLU A 152 -23.12 -9.92 -4.80
CA GLU A 152 -23.43 -10.73 -5.98
C GLU A 152 -23.78 -12.18 -5.65
N GLY A 153 -23.12 -12.79 -4.65
CA GLY A 153 -23.43 -14.14 -4.20
C GLY A 153 -24.56 -14.26 -3.18
N ALA A 154 -25.24 -13.16 -2.84
CA ALA A 154 -26.43 -13.17 -1.98
C ALA A 154 -27.75 -13.06 -2.78
N ALA A 155 -27.67 -12.83 -4.09
CA ALA A 155 -28.78 -12.78 -5.03
C ALA A 155 -29.07 -14.17 -5.62
#